data_AF-A0A3M1C3T9-F1
#
_entry.id   AF-A0A3M1C3T9-F1
#
_cell.length_a   1.000
_cell.length_b   1.000
_cell.length_c   1.000
_cell.angle_alpha   90.00
_cell.angle_beta   90.00
_cell.angle_gamma   90.00
#
_symmetry.space_group_name_H-M   'P 1'
#
loop_
_entity.id
_entity.type
_entity.pdbx_description
1 polymer ?
#
loop_
_entity_poly.entity_id
_entity_poly.type
_entity_poly.pdbx_seq_one_letter_code
_entity_poly.pdbx_strand_id
1 'polypeptide(L)'
;MLQGYFSQQYPFMTQYRGNLYVFNPAFSGTKRWIDARAFYRQQWTGFDGSPTTAALSFNIRYFNGKLGSGIMVFNDKIGPFVNNYFSGNIAYHIKMPDTELSFGFSTAYTIFQINPSLITLRHK
;
A
#
# COMPACT_ATOMS: atom_id res chain seq x y z
N MET A 1 -19.90 -25.02 22.73
CA MET A 1 -19.51 -25.20 21.32
C MET A 1 -19.19 -23.82 20.77
N LEU A 2 -17.92 -23.45 20.64
CA LEU A 2 -17.48 -22.09 20.30
C LEU A 2 -17.71 -21.83 18.80
N GLN A 3 -18.54 -20.84 18.48
CA GLN A 3 -18.71 -20.34 17.11
C GLN A 3 -17.39 -19.69 16.66
N GLY A 4 -16.75 -20.27 15.64
CA GLY A 4 -15.56 -19.71 15.02
C GLY A 4 -15.91 -18.49 14.18
N TYR A 5 -15.54 -17.30 14.66
CA TYR A 5 -15.53 -16.10 13.83
C TYR A 5 -14.40 -16.23 12.80
N PHE A 6 -14.75 -16.29 11.51
CA PHE A 6 -13.79 -16.13 10.42
C PHE A 6 -13.36 -14.66 10.34
N SER A 7 -12.45 -14.23 11.21
CA SER A 7 -11.76 -12.95 11.04
C SER A 7 -10.60 -13.16 10.07
N GLN A 8 -10.73 -12.68 8.84
CA GLN A 8 -9.56 -12.47 7.98
C GLN A 8 -8.81 -11.25 8.52
N GLN A 9 -7.66 -11.47 9.17
CA GLN A 9 -6.78 -10.37 9.52
C GLN A 9 -6.06 -9.91 8.24
N TYR A 10 -6.52 -8.81 7.65
CA TYR A 10 -5.68 -8.12 6.68
C TYR A 10 -4.40 -7.66 7.39
N PRO A 11 -3.22 -7.85 6.78
CA PRO A 11 -1.98 -7.37 7.38
C PRO A 11 -2.11 -5.87 7.67
N PHE A 12 -2.05 -5.51 8.96
CA PHE A 12 -2.16 -4.13 9.40
C PHE A 12 -0.96 -3.35 8.87
N MET A 13 -1.20 -2.48 7.89
CA MET A 13 -0.19 -1.63 7.27
C MET A 13 0.23 -0.52 8.25
N THR A 14 1.40 -0.69 8.86
CA THR A 14 2.05 0.35 9.68
C THR A 14 2.58 1.52 8.85
N GLN A 15 2.61 1.39 7.52
CA GLN A 15 3.09 2.42 6.57
C GLN A 15 2.09 3.54 6.25
N TYR A 16 0.84 3.49 6.76
CA TYR A 16 -0.20 4.47 6.40
C TYR A 16 0.23 5.93 6.65
N ARG A 17 1.06 6.18 7.68
CA ARG A 17 1.58 7.52 7.99
C ARG A 17 2.56 8.05 6.94
N GLY A 18 3.22 7.16 6.20
CA GLY A 18 4.15 7.51 5.14
C GLY A 18 3.45 7.85 3.82
N ASN A 19 2.33 7.20 3.50
CA ASN A 19 1.70 7.34 2.19
C ASN A 19 0.20 7.66 2.32
N LEU A 20 -0.11 8.86 2.83
CA LEU A 20 -1.50 9.31 3.02
C LEU A 20 -2.33 9.29 1.73
N TYR A 21 -1.71 9.50 0.57
CA TYR A 21 -2.38 9.47 -0.73
C TYR A 21 -2.89 8.08 -1.15
N VAL A 22 -2.39 7.02 -0.50
CA VAL A 22 -2.85 5.63 -0.73
C VAL A 22 -4.17 5.38 -0.01
N PHE A 23 -4.42 6.08 1.10
CA PHE A 23 -5.69 6.00 1.83
C PHE A 23 -6.70 7.03 1.32
N ASN A 24 -6.23 8.24 1.03
CA ASN A 24 -7.07 9.30 0.47
C ASN A 24 -6.48 9.77 -0.88
N PRO A 25 -7.04 9.34 -2.02
CA PRO A 25 -6.52 9.70 -3.33
C PRO A 25 -6.49 11.21 -3.55
N ALA A 26 -7.36 12.00 -2.90
CA ALA A 26 -7.39 13.47 -3.02
C ALA A 26 -6.14 14.15 -2.43
N PHE A 27 -5.35 13.43 -1.62
CA PHE A 27 -4.04 13.90 -1.16
C PHE A 27 -2.94 13.76 -2.22
N SER A 28 -3.16 13.02 -3.32
CA SER A 28 -2.17 12.93 -4.41
C SER A 28 -1.86 14.34 -4.92
N GLY A 29 -0.60 14.70 -5.02
CA GLY A 29 -0.18 16.05 -5.42
C GLY A 29 -0.40 17.17 -4.41
N THR A 30 -0.94 16.97 -3.19
CA THR A 30 -0.99 18.11 -2.20
C THR A 30 0.40 18.66 -1.89
N LYS A 31 1.42 17.81 -1.94
CA LYS A 31 2.82 18.22 -1.96
C LYS A 31 3.18 18.78 -3.34
N ARG A 32 3.60 20.05 -3.40
CA ARG A 32 3.96 20.77 -4.65
C ARG A 32 5.31 20.35 -5.28
N TRP A 33 5.77 19.16 -4.99
CA TRP A 33 7.09 18.62 -5.35
C TRP A 33 6.95 17.12 -5.60
N ILE A 34 7.89 16.56 -6.36
CA ILE A 34 7.95 15.12 -6.62
C ILE A 34 8.36 14.42 -5.32
N ASP A 35 7.55 13.47 -4.87
CA ASP A 35 7.77 12.69 -3.65
C ASP A 35 7.88 11.21 -4.06
N ALA A 36 9.11 10.71 -4.07
CA ALA A 36 9.44 9.31 -4.33
C ALA A 36 9.95 8.66 -3.04
N ARG A 37 9.43 7.49 -2.70
CA ARG A 37 9.77 6.78 -1.46
C ARG A 37 10.06 5.32 -1.76
N ALA A 38 11.10 4.82 -1.10
CA ALA A 38 11.41 3.42 -1.02
C ALA A 38 11.37 2.99 0.45
N PHE A 39 10.80 1.83 0.71
CA PHE A 39 10.73 1.26 2.04
C PHE A 39 11.08 -0.22 1.98
N TYR A 40 11.89 -0.64 2.93
CA TYR A 40 12.18 -2.04 3.18
C TYR A 40 12.10 -2.30 4.68
N ARG A 41 11.44 -3.40 5.05
CA ARG A 41 11.35 -3.86 6.43
C ARG A 41 11.49 -5.36 6.47
N GLN A 42 12.35 -5.83 7.37
CA GLN A 42 12.42 -7.21 7.80
C GLN A 42 12.11 -7.26 9.29
N GLN A 43 11.25 -8.20 9.71
CA GLN A 43 10.91 -8.42 11.11
C GLN A 43 11.30 -9.84 11.51
N TRP A 44 11.59 -10.05 12.79
CA TRP A 44 11.96 -11.38 13.31
C TRP A 44 13.16 -11.98 12.54
N THR A 45 14.20 -11.16 12.37
CA THR A 45 15.44 -11.56 11.70
C THR A 45 16.05 -12.77 12.40
N GLY A 46 16.56 -13.73 11.62
CA GLY A 46 17.17 -14.96 12.13
C GLY A 46 16.24 -16.19 12.15
N PHE A 47 14.98 -16.05 11.75
CA PHE A 47 14.06 -17.16 11.53
C PHE A 47 13.81 -17.38 10.03
N ASP A 48 13.77 -18.64 9.59
CA ASP A 48 13.38 -18.96 8.22
C ASP A 48 11.93 -18.56 7.97
N GLY A 49 11.69 -17.89 6.84
CA GLY A 49 10.37 -17.34 6.50
C GLY A 49 10.02 -16.04 7.22
N SER A 50 10.99 -15.36 7.85
CA SER A 50 10.82 -14.06 8.50
C SER A 50 10.01 -13.07 7.63
N PRO A 51 9.04 -12.34 8.17
CA PRO A 51 8.27 -11.34 7.42
C PRO A 51 9.18 -10.28 6.78
N THR A 52 9.03 -10.10 5.47
CA THR A 52 9.74 -9.07 4.69
C THR A 52 8.75 -8.29 3.85
N THR A 53 8.79 -6.96 3.98
CA THR A 53 7.96 -6.02 3.21
C THR A 53 8.85 -5.06 2.45
N ALA A 54 8.63 -4.91 1.14
CA ALA A 54 9.26 -3.89 0.31
C ALA A 54 8.18 -3.05 -0.37
N ALA A 55 8.36 -1.73 -0.42
CA ALA A 55 7.42 -0.85 -1.10
C ALA A 55 8.16 0.26 -1.86
N LEU A 56 7.60 0.64 -3.01
CA LEU A 56 8.00 1.80 -3.78
C LEU A 56 6.77 2.64 -4.03
N SER A 57 6.91 3.95 -3.90
CA SER A 57 5.80 4.86 -4.01
C SER A 57 6.26 6.16 -4.65
N PHE A 58 5.42 6.73 -5.49
CA PHE A 58 5.70 7.96 -6.22
C PHE A 58 4.45 8.84 -6.21
N ASN A 59 4.64 10.14 -6.02
CA ASN A 59 3.56 11.12 -5.97
C ASN A 59 4.05 12.43 -6.59
N ILE A 60 3.22 13.06 -7.41
CA ILE A 60 3.56 14.26 -8.16
C ILE A 60 2.35 15.17 -8.33
N ARG A 61 2.61 16.48 -8.42
CA ARG A 61 1.67 17.50 -8.85
C ARG A 61 2.11 18.12 -10.18
N TYR A 62 1.18 18.28 -11.11
CA TYR A 62 1.43 18.77 -12.46
C TYR A 62 0.26 19.67 -12.94
N PHE A 63 0.36 20.17 -14.19
CA PHE A 63 -0.61 21.11 -14.79
C PHE A 63 -0.91 22.35 -13.92
N ASN A 64 0.12 23.14 -13.60
CA ASN A 64 0.04 24.34 -12.73
C ASN A 64 -0.61 24.06 -11.36
N GLY A 65 -0.49 22.82 -10.92
CA GLY A 65 -1.08 22.33 -9.70
C GLY A 65 -2.59 22.19 -9.76
N LYS A 66 -3.18 21.82 -10.90
CA LYS A 66 -4.59 21.40 -10.95
C LYS A 66 -4.75 19.89 -10.82
N LEU A 67 -3.73 19.11 -11.19
CA LEU A 67 -3.76 17.66 -11.15
C LEU A 67 -2.64 17.10 -10.27
N GLY A 68 -2.97 16.04 -9.54
CA GLY A 68 -2.04 15.23 -8.77
C GLY A 68 -2.19 13.76 -9.16
N SER A 69 -1.10 13.01 -9.14
CA SER A 69 -1.16 11.56 -9.33
C SER A 69 -0.17 10.87 -8.41
N GLY A 70 -0.51 9.64 -8.04
CA GLY A 70 0.35 8.83 -7.21
C GLY A 70 0.24 7.36 -7.56
N ILE A 71 1.35 6.64 -7.48
CA ILE A 71 1.40 5.19 -7.60
C ILE A 71 2.05 4.60 -6.36
N MET A 72 1.68 3.37 -6.04
CA MET A 72 2.37 2.57 -5.03
C MET A 72 2.36 1.11 -5.44
N VAL A 73 3.51 0.49 -5.27
CA VAL A 73 3.68 -0.95 -5.38
C VAL A 73 4.25 -1.45 -4.08
N PHE A 74 3.76 -2.58 -3.58
CA PHE A 74 4.44 -3.26 -2.50
C PHE A 74 4.39 -4.78 -2.69
N ASN A 75 5.40 -5.41 -2.14
CA ASN A 75 5.50 -6.85 -2.00
C ASN A 75 5.67 -7.16 -0.51
N ASP A 76 4.79 -8.01 0.01
CA ASP A 76 4.84 -8.48 1.39
C ASP A 76 4.93 -10.00 1.38
N LYS A 77 5.94 -10.55 2.06
CA LYS A 77 6.19 -11.98 2.15
C LYS A 77 6.22 -12.38 3.63
N ILE A 78 5.38 -13.34 3.99
CA ILE A 78 5.24 -13.86 5.34
C ILE A 78 5.20 -15.40 5.24
N GLY A 79 6.33 -16.06 5.52
CA GLY A 79 6.45 -17.51 5.35
C GLY A 79 6.08 -17.98 3.93
N PRO A 80 5.06 -18.86 3.77
CA PRO A 80 4.60 -19.32 2.46
C PRO A 80 3.70 -18.32 1.73
N PHE A 81 3.24 -17.26 2.38
CA PHE A 81 2.32 -16.29 1.81
C PHE A 81 3.08 -15.13 1.16
N VAL A 82 2.68 -14.77 -0.06
CA VAL A 82 3.17 -13.60 -0.77
C VAL A 82 1.97 -12.76 -1.19
N ASN A 83 2.01 -11.47 -0.88
CA ASN A 83 1.01 -10.50 -1.28
C ASN A 83 1.66 -9.40 -2.10
N ASN A 84 1.25 -9.26 -3.35
CA ASN A 84 1.65 -8.17 -4.22
C ASN A 84 0.49 -7.19 -4.37
N TYR A 85 0.77 -5.92 -4.19
CA TYR A 85 -0.22 -4.86 -4.32
C TYR A 85 0.28 -3.78 -5.25
N PHE A 86 -0.62 -3.32 -6.09
CA PHE A 86 -0.40 -2.22 -7.01
C PHE A 86 -1.56 -1.25 -6.87
N SER A 87 -1.28 0.05 -6.79
CA SER A 87 -2.31 1.09 -6.80
C SER A 87 -1.90 2.30 -7.60
N GLY A 88 -2.90 2.93 -8.19
CA GLY A 88 -2.81 4.21 -8.88
C GLY A 88 -3.89 5.16 -8.37
N ASN A 89 -3.51 6.41 -8.18
CA ASN A 89 -4.36 7.47 -7.68
C ASN A 89 -4.25 8.68 -8.60
N ILE A 90 -5.37 9.37 -8.77
CA ILE A 90 -5.43 10.67 -9.44
C ILE A 90 -6.26 11.62 -8.60
N ALA A 91 -5.85 12.88 -8.54
CA ALA A 91 -6.53 13.95 -7.82
C ALA A 91 -6.68 15.19 -8.70
N TYR A 92 -7.79 15.89 -8.54
CA TYR A 92 -8.04 17.19 -9.12
C TYR A 92 -8.21 18.23 -8.01
N HIS A 93 -7.50 19.35 -8.14
CA HIS A 93 -7.42 20.40 -7.12
C HIS A 93 -8.03 21.70 -7.64
N ILE A 94 -9.06 22.18 -6.95
CA ILE A 94 -9.73 23.46 -7.20
C ILE A 94 -9.18 24.47 -6.20
N LYS A 95 -8.39 25.42 -6.69
CA LYS A 95 -7.86 26.53 -5.88
C LYS A 95 -8.96 27.57 -5.65
N MET A 96 -9.26 27.84 -4.39
CA MET A 96 -10.08 28.94 -3.91
C MET A 96 -9.14 30.01 -3.29
N PRO A 97 -9.64 31.19 -2.89
CA PRO A 97 -8.78 32.26 -2.35
C PRO A 97 -7.89 31.83 -1.18
N ASP A 98 -8.46 31.13 -0.19
CA ASP A 98 -7.76 30.74 1.05
C ASP A 98 -7.66 29.21 1.25
N THR A 99 -8.26 28.42 0.36
CA THR A 99 -8.35 26.97 0.52
C THR A 99 -8.27 26.25 -0.81
N GLU A 100 -8.15 24.93 -0.75
CA GLU A 100 -8.11 24.07 -1.92
C GLU A 100 -9.05 22.89 -1.74
N LEU A 101 -10.07 22.81 -2.59
CA LEU A 101 -10.98 21.68 -2.63
C LEU A 101 -10.38 20.61 -3.56
N SER A 102 -10.23 19.39 -3.07
CA SER A 102 -9.58 18.31 -3.82
C SER A 102 -10.50 17.11 -3.95
N PHE A 103 -10.59 16.57 -5.16
CA PHE A 103 -11.29 15.33 -5.47
C PHE A 103 -10.27 14.28 -5.88
N GLY A 104 -10.49 13.02 -5.49
CA GLY A 104 -9.56 11.94 -5.79
C GLY A 104 -10.27 10.67 -6.22
N PHE A 105 -9.64 9.94 -7.11
CA PHE A 105 -10.03 8.60 -7.52
C PHE A 105 -8.85 7.64 -7.34
N SER A 106 -9.13 6.42 -6.88
CA SER A 106 -8.15 5.38 -6.62
C SER A 106 -8.54 4.10 -7.32
N THR A 107 -7.54 3.41 -7.86
CA THR A 107 -7.65 2.03 -8.32
C THR A 107 -6.53 1.20 -7.69
N ALA A 108 -6.85 -0.02 -7.31
CA ALA A 108 -5.91 -0.93 -6.67
C ALA A 108 -6.15 -2.37 -7.10
N TYR A 109 -5.07 -3.14 -7.19
CA TYR A 109 -5.06 -4.55 -7.52
C TYR A 109 -4.17 -5.30 -6.54
N THR A 110 -4.66 -6.44 -6.04
CA THR A 110 -3.96 -7.25 -5.03
C THR A 110 -3.89 -8.69 -5.49
N ILE A 111 -2.70 -9.28 -5.46
CA ILE A 111 -2.45 -10.68 -5.81
C ILE A 111 -1.94 -11.40 -4.57
N PHE A 112 -2.73 -12.34 -4.08
CA PHE A 112 -2.36 -13.25 -3.02
C PHE A 112 -1.87 -14.57 -3.61
N GLN A 113 -0.67 -14.99 -3.22
CA GLN A 113 -0.03 -16.22 -3.65
C GLN A 113 0.40 -17.02 -2.42
N ILE A 114 0.32 -18.34 -2.54
CA ILE A 114 0.78 -19.28 -1.52
C ILE A 114 1.80 -20.19 -2.19
N ASN A 115 2.99 -20.31 -1.60
CA ASN A 115 3.99 -21.27 -2.03
C ASN A 115 3.80 -22.59 -1.27
N PRO A 116 3.26 -23.65 -1.91
CA PRO A 116 2.93 -24.90 -1.22
C PRO A 116 4.16 -25.71 -0.84
N SER A 117 5.32 -25.49 -1.49
CA SER A 117 6.57 -26.20 -1.19
C SER A 117 7.12 -25.91 0.21
N LEU A 118 6.70 -24.80 0.81
CA LEU A 118 7.05 -24.39 2.17
C LEU A 118 6.04 -24.90 3.21
N ILE A 119 5.04 -25.69 2.79
CA ILE A 119 3.99 -26.22 3.65
C ILE A 119 4.18 -27.74 3.78
N THR A 120 4.55 -28.19 4.98
CA THR A 120 4.54 -29.62 5.30
C THR A 120 3.15 -30.02 5.81
N LEU A 121 2.39 -30.75 4.99
CA LEU A 121 1.13 -31.34 5.41
C LEU A 121 1.45 -32.57 6.28
N ARG A 122 1.16 -32.47 7.59
CA ARG A 122 1.27 -33.62 8.50
C ARG A 122 0.09 -34.56 8.22
N HIS A 123 0.34 -35.64 7.49
CA HIS A 123 -0.62 -36.75 7.38
C HIS A 123 -0.93 -37.29 8.79
N LYS A 124 -2.23 -37.45 9.09
CA LYS A 124 -2.71 -38.28 10.21
C LYS A 124 -2.83 -39.72 9.76
#